data_AF-A0A660ZGQ8-F1
#
_entry.id   AF-A0A660ZGQ8-F1
#
_cell.length_a   1.000
_cell.length_b   1.000
_cell.length_c   1.000
_cell.angle_alpha   90.00
_cell.angle_beta   90.00
_cell.angle_gamma   90.00
#
_symmetry.space_group_name_H-M   'P 1'
#
loop_
_entity.id
_entity.type
_entity.pdbx_description
1 polymer ?
#
loop_
_entity_poly.entity_id
_entity_poly.type
_entity_poly.pdbx_seq_one_letter_code
_entity_poly.pdbx_strand_id
1 'polypeptide(L)'
;MKVQSNPKRIKMIYKQWVEVPQPFKKFVWDAMDGKAPLESIILRVLTYGKFEDIKRLYEMYPKETLSVIERYPDIKRGVRYWIKKWAGGRDAG
;
A
#
# COMPACT_ATOMS: atom_id res chain seq x y z
N MET A 1 14.69 28.81 5.22
CA MET A 1 15.01 28.03 4.00
C MET A 1 13.72 27.55 3.35
N LYS A 2 13.42 27.97 2.11
CA LYS A 2 12.29 27.41 1.34
C LYS A 2 12.80 26.14 0.66
N VAL A 3 12.40 24.97 1.16
CA VAL A 3 12.66 23.70 0.48
C VAL A 3 11.73 23.67 -0.73
N GLN A 4 12.27 23.93 -1.93
CA GLN A 4 11.56 23.68 -3.18
C GLN A 4 11.51 22.16 -3.41
N SER A 5 10.64 21.45 -2.68
CA SER A 5 10.29 20.09 -3.08
C SER A 5 9.38 20.21 -4.28
N ASN A 6 9.92 20.02 -5.48
CA ASN A 6 9.09 19.74 -6.64
C ASN A 6 8.55 18.31 -6.43
N PRO A 7 7.28 18.08 -6.03
CA PRO A 7 6.82 16.75 -5.71
C PRO A 7 6.76 15.97 -7.02
N LYS A 8 7.81 15.22 -7.34
CA LYS A 8 7.80 14.30 -8.49
C LYS A 8 6.67 13.31 -8.24
N ARG A 9 5.59 13.43 -9.01
CA ARG A 9 4.46 12.51 -8.95
C ARG A 9 4.96 11.09 -9.24
N ILE A 10 4.87 10.22 -8.25
CA ILE A 10 5.23 8.81 -8.40
C ILE A 10 4.18 8.18 -9.33
N LYS A 11 4.60 7.70 -10.51
CA LYS A 11 3.71 7.07 -11.49
C LYS A 11 3.27 5.70 -10.98
N MET A 12 1.98 5.42 -10.88
CA MET A 12 1.49 4.09 -10.51
C MET A 12 1.90 3.03 -11.54
N ILE A 13 2.27 1.84 -11.07
CA ILE A 13 2.58 0.65 -11.87
C ILE A 13 1.49 -0.41 -11.76
N TYR A 14 0.81 -0.54 -10.62
CA TYR A 14 -0.31 -1.45 -10.43
C TYR A 14 -1.65 -0.74 -10.70
N LYS A 15 -1.91 -0.50 -11.98
CA LYS A 15 -3.10 0.20 -12.48
C LYS A 15 -4.30 -0.70 -12.73
N GLN A 16 -4.13 -2.01 -12.57
CA GLN A 16 -5.23 -2.95 -12.72
C GLN A 16 -6.35 -2.61 -11.76
N TRP A 17 -7.56 -2.52 -12.31
CA TRP A 17 -8.76 -2.30 -11.53
C TRP A 17 -9.18 -3.61 -10.90
N VAL A 18 -9.22 -3.64 -9.57
CA VAL A 18 -9.65 -4.79 -8.79
C VAL A 18 -10.86 -4.40 -7.95
N GLU A 19 -11.71 -5.39 -7.65
CA GLU A 19 -12.74 -5.21 -6.65
C GLU A 19 -12.10 -4.89 -5.31
N VAL A 20 -12.60 -3.86 -4.63
CA VAL A 20 -12.08 -3.47 -3.32
C VAL A 20 -12.45 -4.57 -2.31
N PRO A 21 -11.46 -5.26 -1.72
CA PRO A 21 -11.74 -6.29 -0.74
C PRO A 21 -12.59 -5.72 0.41
N GLN A 22 -13.58 -6.50 0.86
CA GLN A 22 -14.52 -6.07 1.91
C GLN A 22 -13.85 -5.41 3.14
N PRO A 23 -12.72 -5.93 3.67
CA PRO A 23 -12.04 -5.32 4.82
C PRO A 23 -11.53 -3.89 4.56
N PHE A 24 -11.32 -3.53 3.28
CA PHE A 24 -10.68 -2.28 2.88
C PHE A 24 -11.63 -1.24 2.33
N LYS A 25 -12.91 -1.57 2.12
CA LYS A 25 -13.92 -0.62 1.61
C LYS A 25 -13.97 0.68 2.42
N LYS A 26 -13.77 0.60 3.75
CA LYS A 26 -13.70 1.77 4.64
C LYS A 26 -12.56 2.75 4.35
N PHE A 27 -11.53 2.34 3.59
CA PHE A 27 -10.37 3.17 3.24
C PHE A 27 -10.44 3.72 1.81
N VAL A 28 -11.35 3.22 0.97
CA VAL A 28 -11.43 3.54 -0.45
C VAL A 28 -12.74 4.27 -0.72
N TRP A 29 -12.70 5.60 -0.65
CA TRP A 29 -13.84 6.49 -0.87
C TRP A 29 -14.05 6.90 -2.33
N ASP A 30 -13.10 6.61 -3.20
CA ASP A 30 -13.09 6.95 -4.64
C ASP A 30 -13.33 5.73 -5.54
N ALA A 31 -13.84 4.62 -4.99
CA ALA A 31 -14.10 3.43 -5.77
C ALA A 31 -15.27 3.66 -6.75
N MET A 32 -15.01 3.51 -8.05
CA MET A 32 -16.06 3.46 -9.07
C MET A 32 -16.61 2.03 -9.13
N ASP A 33 -17.91 1.86 -8.88
CA ASP A 33 -18.59 0.56 -8.87
C ASP A 33 -17.94 -0.48 -7.94
N GLY A 34 -17.38 -0.02 -6.81
CA GLY A 34 -16.69 -0.89 -5.85
C GLY A 34 -15.34 -1.40 -6.33
N LYS A 35 -14.80 -0.86 -7.42
CA LYS A 35 -13.47 -1.17 -7.95
C LYS A 35 -12.54 0.02 -7.82
N ALA A 36 -11.25 -0.26 -7.65
CA ALA A 36 -10.20 0.75 -7.65
C ALA A 36 -8.89 0.16 -8.18
N PRO A 37 -7.95 1.01 -8.66
CA PRO A 37 -6.61 0.55 -8.97
C PRO A 37 -5.95 -0.10 -7.75
N LEU A 38 -5.29 -1.25 -7.93
CA LEU A 38 -4.68 -1.99 -6.82
C LEU A 38 -3.72 -1.13 -6.00
N GLU A 39 -2.87 -0.33 -6.66
CA GLU A 39 -1.92 0.55 -5.96
C GLU A 39 -2.64 1.61 -5.10
N SER A 40 -3.80 2.10 -5.54
CA SER A 40 -4.60 3.03 -4.73
C SER A 40 -5.13 2.36 -3.47
N ILE A 41 -5.61 1.12 -3.56
CA ILE A 41 -6.08 0.34 -2.40
C ILE A 41 -4.91 0.14 -1.43
N ILE A 42 -3.76 -0.32 -1.93
CA ILE A 42 -2.56 -0.54 -1.12
C ILE A 42 -2.16 0.75 -0.41
N LEU A 43 -2.00 1.86 -1.13
CA LEU A 43 -1.60 3.14 -0.56
C LEU A 43 -2.56 3.61 0.54
N ARG A 44 -3.87 3.50 0.31
CA ARG A 44 -4.89 3.91 1.29
C ARG A 44 -4.81 3.06 2.56
N VAL A 45 -4.70 1.74 2.44
CA VAL A 45 -4.57 0.87 3.60
C VAL A 45 -3.25 1.10 4.34
N LEU A 46 -2.13 1.31 3.63
CA LEU A 46 -0.85 1.64 4.26
C LEU A 46 -0.84 3.00 4.96
N THR A 47 -1.66 3.94 4.50
CA THR A 47 -1.74 5.29 5.06
C THR A 47 -2.67 5.36 6.26
N TYR A 48 -3.86 4.76 6.16
CA TYR A 48 -4.95 4.91 7.13
C TYR A 48 -5.26 3.64 7.93
N GLY A 49 -4.77 2.48 7.49
CA GLY A 49 -5.01 1.21 8.15
C GLY A 49 -4.26 1.08 9.48
N LYS A 50 -4.87 0.33 10.39
CA LYS A 50 -4.20 -0.15 11.60
C LYS A 50 -3.38 -1.40 11.30
N PHE A 51 -2.63 -1.87 12.29
CA PHE A 51 -1.71 -3.00 12.15
C PHE A 51 -2.37 -4.24 11.52
N GLU A 52 -3.57 -4.63 11.96
CA GLU A 52 -4.25 -5.82 11.43
C GLU A 52 -4.67 -5.64 9.96
N ASP A 53 -5.11 -4.44 9.58
CA ASP A 53 -5.50 -4.14 8.20
C ASP A 53 -4.27 -4.20 7.28
N ILE A 54 -3.13 -3.67 7.73
CA ILE A 54 -1.85 -3.70 6.99
C ILE A 54 -1.32 -5.13 6.87
N LYS A 55 -1.42 -5.93 7.94
CA LYS A 55 -1.02 -7.35 7.90
C LYS A 55 -1.85 -8.12 6.88
N ARG A 56 -3.17 -7.94 6.91
CA ARG A 56 -4.08 -8.58 5.96
C ARG A 56 -3.83 -8.14 4.52
N LEU A 57 -3.50 -6.86 4.30
CA LEU A 57 -3.12 -6.34 2.99
C LEU A 57 -1.89 -7.07 2.46
N TYR A 58 -0.85 -7.19 3.30
CA TYR A 58 0.38 -7.88 2.95
C TYR A 58 0.15 -9.38 2.68
N GLU A 59 -0.73 -10.04 3.43
CA GLU A 59 -1.07 -11.45 3.19
C GLU A 59 -1.73 -11.66 1.82
N MET A 60 -2.59 -10.73 1.38
CA MET A 60 -3.29 -10.81 0.09
C MET A 60 -2.45 -10.34 -1.10
N TYR A 61 -1.64 -9.29 -0.94
CA TYR A 61 -0.86 -8.67 -2.01
C TYR A 61 0.61 -8.46 -1.60
N PRO A 62 1.37 -9.52 -1.30
CA PRO A 62 2.69 -9.36 -0.69
C PRO A 62 3.71 -8.70 -1.60
N LYS A 63 3.76 -9.10 -2.88
CA LYS A 63 4.74 -8.59 -3.85
C LYS A 63 4.47 -7.12 -4.16
N GLU A 64 3.20 -6.79 -4.35
CA GLU A 64 2.75 -5.44 -4.67
C GLU A 64 2.92 -4.51 -3.47
N THR A 65 2.58 -4.97 -2.27
CA THR A 65 2.78 -4.21 -1.03
C THR A 65 4.26 -3.92 -0.79
N LEU A 66 5.14 -4.92 -1.00
CA LEU A 66 6.59 -4.74 -0.88
C LEU A 66 7.10 -3.70 -1.89
N SER A 67 6.70 -3.81 -3.16
CA SER A 67 7.09 -2.84 -4.19
C SER A 67 6.60 -1.42 -3.88
N VAL A 68 5.36 -1.27 -3.39
CA VAL A 68 4.79 0.04 -3.04
C VAL A 68 5.56 0.68 -1.89
N ILE A 69 5.94 -0.05 -0.84
CA ILE A 69 6.70 0.55 0.27
C ILE A 69 8.10 1.02 -0.13
N GLU A 70 8.70 0.42 -1.15
CA GLU A 70 10.01 0.82 -1.65
C GLU A 70 9.93 2.10 -2.48
N ARG A 71 8.80 2.30 -3.18
CA ARG A 71 8.61 3.41 -4.12
C ARG A 71 8.08 4.69 -3.46
N TYR A 72 7.26 4.57 -2.41
CA TYR A 72 6.57 5.71 -1.81
C TYR A 72 7.23 6.16 -0.49
N PRO A 73 8.10 7.19 -0.51
CA PRO A 73 8.91 7.63 0.65
C PRO A 73 8.05 7.96 1.88
N ASP A 74 6.84 8.47 1.67
CA ASP A 74 5.96 8.98 2.72
C ASP A 74 5.32 7.88 3.60
N ILE A 75 5.46 6.61 3.23
CA ILE A 75 4.97 5.50 4.04
C ILE A 75 5.77 5.43 5.34
N LYS A 76 5.04 5.44 6.47
CA LYS A 76 5.58 5.45 7.84
C LYS A 76 6.64 4.36 8.04
N ARG A 77 7.75 4.72 8.69
CA ARG A 77 8.88 3.81 8.96
C ARG A 77 8.48 2.51 9.67
N GLY A 78 7.56 2.58 10.64
CA GLY A 78 7.06 1.40 11.34
C GLY A 78 6.30 0.43 10.43
N VAL A 79 5.52 0.95 9.49
CA VAL A 79 4.81 0.14 8.49
C VAL A 79 5.80 -0.57 7.57
N ARG A 80 6.82 0.16 7.08
CA ARG A 80 7.91 -0.40 6.27
C ARG A 80 8.63 -1.53 6.99
N TYR A 81 8.96 -1.34 8.28
CA TYR A 81 9.65 -2.34 9.09
C TYR A 81 8.88 -3.66 9.12
N TRP A 82 7.58 -3.62 9.43
CA TRP A 82 6.76 -4.83 9.53
C TRP A 82 6.62 -5.57 8.21
N ILE A 83 6.37 -4.85 7.11
CA ILE A 83 6.26 -5.46 5.78
C ILE A 83 7.57 -6.13 5.37
N LYS A 84 8.73 -5.47 5.59
CA LYS A 84 10.04 -6.07 5.32
C LYS A 84 10.31 -7.29 6.21
N LYS A 85 9.91 -7.23 7.49
CA LYS A 85 10.06 -8.35 8.43
C LYS A 85 9.24 -9.56 7.97
N TRP A 86 8.01 -9.35 7.52
CA TRP A 86 7.18 -10.43 6.98
C TRP A 86 7.66 -10.95 5.63
N ALA A 87 8.34 -10.13 4.82
CA ALA A 87 8.99 -10.58 3.59
C ALA A 87 10.19 -11.48 3.90
N GLY A 88 11.11 -11.04 4.76
CA GLY A 88 12.30 -11.82 5.13
C GLY A 88 11.99 -13.14 5.86
N GLY A 89 10.85 -13.22 6.55
CA GLY A 89 10.39 -14.49 7.15
C GLY A 89 9.77 -15.47 6.14
N ARG A 90 9.45 -15.03 4.92
CA ARG A 90 8.80 -15.86 3.89
C ARG A 90 9.80 -16.56 2.96
N ASP A 91 10.99 -15.99 2.81
CA ASP A 91 12.10 -16.57 2.04
C ASP A 91 12.93 -17.60 2.84
N ALA A 92 12.58 -17.81 4.11
CA ALA A 92 13.24 -18.76 5.02
C ALA A 92 12.52 -20.11 5.12
N GLY A 93 11.59 -20.41 4.20
CA GLY A 93 10.79 -21.63 4.17
C GLY A 93 10.91 -22.37 2.85
#